data_AF-A0A3D3JWA7-F1
#
_entry.id   AF-A0A3D3JWA7-F1
#
_cell.length_a   1.000
_cell.length_b   1.000
_cell.length_c   1.000
_cell.angle_alpha   90.00
_cell.angle_beta   90.00
_cell.angle_gamma   90.00
#
_symmetry.space_group_name_H-M   'P 1'
#
loop_
_entity.id
_entity.type
_entity.pdbx_description
1 polymer ?
#
loop_
_entity_poly.entity_id
_entity_poly.type
_entity_poly.pdbx_seq_one_letter_code
_entity_poly.pdbx_strand_id
1 'polypeptide(L)'
;MQVCDFNNSFHHFRVDFDIRQPITVSSKQPFTMNHVRLPIECLCVMDDITYMLGASCKTERVNVTENVWRDPNADFCVVASADDFLLLKQFASCGQEASNEIDPDRPLQLERQAGKCDDAWCMHRIDTRRIDGELLADGDAVYDAIMANETVVSQTEYELVDGTKVSLEYPVKCINVSDREHYYQVDTGPVLFPDDIPNVSLPIERFRLAYVAHNCPQWAEFIVNVPTPVDGSTAVNHYSQSRRIETTANRMIAVR
;
A
#
# COMPACT_ATOMS: atom_id res chain seq x y z
N MET A 1 -3.06 0.69 24.53
CA MET A 1 -3.61 -0.15 23.43
C MET A 1 -2.44 -0.61 22.56
N GLN A 2 -2.60 -1.58 21.67
CA GLN A 2 -1.48 -2.07 20.84
C GLN A 2 -1.62 -1.60 19.39
N VAL A 3 -0.56 -1.04 18.81
CA VAL A 3 -0.45 -0.58 17.41
C VAL A 3 0.72 -1.26 16.70
N CYS A 4 0.77 -1.20 15.37
CA CYS A 4 1.87 -1.66 14.56
C CYS A 4 3.05 -0.70 14.72
N ASP A 5 4.21 -1.26 15.05
CA ASP A 5 5.47 -0.56 14.96
C ASP A 5 5.92 -0.60 13.49
N PHE A 6 5.45 0.35 12.69
CA PHE A 6 5.77 0.42 11.26
C PHE A 6 7.26 0.60 10.97
N ASN A 7 8.03 1.13 11.93
CA ASN A 7 9.49 1.24 11.81
C ASN A 7 10.19 -0.11 11.93
N ASN A 8 9.54 -1.11 12.52
CA ASN A 8 10.08 -2.44 12.77
C ASN A 8 9.19 -3.57 12.23
N SER A 9 8.35 -3.28 11.24
CA SER A 9 7.46 -4.25 10.59
C SER A 9 7.79 -4.35 9.10
N PHE A 10 7.93 -5.58 8.61
CA PHE A 10 8.50 -5.84 7.28
C PHE A 10 7.77 -6.97 6.55
N HIS A 11 7.70 -6.84 5.23
CA HIS A 11 7.41 -7.94 4.33
C HIS A 11 8.71 -8.50 3.76
N HIS A 12 8.80 -9.82 3.76
CA HIS A 12 9.91 -10.56 3.18
C HIS A 12 9.39 -11.52 2.12
N PHE A 13 10.11 -11.61 1.01
CA PHE A 13 9.89 -12.69 0.06
C PHE A 13 11.20 -13.11 -0.61
N ARG A 14 11.23 -14.36 -1.08
CA ARG A 14 12.37 -14.95 -1.79
C ARG A 14 11.96 -15.36 -3.18
N VAL A 15 12.74 -14.90 -4.14
CA VAL A 15 12.77 -15.42 -5.51
C VAL A 15 13.95 -16.36 -5.62
N ASP A 16 13.71 -17.56 -6.14
CA ASP A 16 14.73 -18.59 -6.37
C ASP A 16 14.43 -19.34 -7.67
N PHE A 17 15.22 -19.06 -8.69
CA PHE A 17 15.07 -19.60 -10.05
C PHE A 17 15.37 -21.10 -10.12
N ASP A 18 16.12 -21.65 -9.16
CA ASP A 18 16.42 -23.09 -9.10
C ASP A 18 15.26 -23.89 -8.47
N ILE A 19 14.39 -23.22 -7.70
CA ILE A 19 13.19 -23.83 -7.09
C ILE A 19 11.95 -23.61 -7.94
N ARG A 20 11.74 -22.38 -8.45
CA ARG A 20 10.54 -22.00 -9.18
C ARG A 20 10.82 -20.81 -10.08
N GLN A 21 10.34 -20.87 -11.33
CA GLN A 21 10.36 -19.70 -12.20
C GLN A 21 9.38 -18.63 -11.66
N PRO A 22 9.86 -17.45 -11.21
CA PRO A 22 8.98 -16.43 -10.68
C PRO A 22 8.03 -15.89 -11.77
N ILE A 23 6.77 -15.68 -11.39
CA ILE A 23 5.76 -15.04 -12.27
C ILE A 23 5.78 -13.51 -12.19
N THR A 24 6.47 -12.97 -11.18
CA THR A 24 6.52 -11.53 -10.85
C THR A 24 7.75 -10.82 -11.41
N VAL A 25 8.73 -11.58 -11.93
CA VAL A 25 9.97 -11.05 -12.55
C VAL A 25 9.84 -11.09 -14.08
N SER A 26 10.26 -10.03 -14.75
CA SER A 26 10.18 -9.88 -16.21
C SER A 26 11.50 -9.52 -16.88
N SER A 27 12.60 -9.39 -16.13
CA SER A 27 13.94 -9.17 -16.69
C SER A 27 14.84 -10.35 -16.38
N LYS A 28 15.75 -10.69 -17.30
CA LYS A 28 16.74 -11.72 -17.06
C LYS A 28 17.67 -11.28 -15.92
N GLN A 29 17.79 -12.12 -14.90
CA GLN A 29 18.57 -11.78 -13.71
C GLN A 29 20.00 -12.32 -13.80
N PRO A 30 21.00 -11.58 -13.28
CA PRO A 30 22.39 -12.04 -13.17
C PRO A 30 22.63 -12.92 -11.92
N PHE A 31 21.58 -13.38 -11.24
CA PHE A 31 21.60 -14.21 -10.05
C PHE A 31 20.54 -15.30 -10.14
N THR A 32 20.69 -16.36 -9.34
CA THR A 32 19.69 -17.43 -9.22
C THR A 32 18.77 -17.27 -8.00
N MET A 33 19.13 -16.41 -7.04
CA MET A 33 18.35 -16.17 -5.83
C MET A 33 18.39 -14.70 -5.40
N ASN A 34 17.26 -14.16 -4.94
CA ASN A 34 17.15 -12.85 -4.32
C ASN A 34 16.22 -12.87 -3.10
N HIS A 35 16.62 -12.16 -2.05
CA HIS A 35 15.81 -11.90 -0.86
C HIS A 35 15.41 -10.44 -0.83
N VAL A 36 14.10 -10.19 -0.81
CA VAL A 36 13.56 -8.84 -0.72
C VAL A 36 13.05 -8.59 0.69
N ARG A 37 13.25 -7.36 1.16
CA ARG A 37 12.66 -6.81 2.39
C ARG A 37 12.04 -5.46 2.06
N LEU A 38 10.78 -5.27 2.44
CA LEU A 38 10.06 -4.01 2.30
C LEU A 38 9.49 -3.61 3.67
N PRO A 39 9.64 -2.36 4.12
CA PRO A 39 8.85 -1.83 5.22
C PRO A 39 7.35 -1.94 4.90
N ILE A 40 6.53 -2.20 5.91
CA ILE A 40 5.07 -2.11 5.79
C ILE A 40 4.67 -0.63 5.98
N GLU A 41 3.78 -0.12 5.13
CA GLU A 41 3.27 1.25 5.18
C GLU A 41 1.77 1.35 5.54
N CYS A 42 1.02 0.25 5.44
CA CYS A 42 -0.37 0.19 5.86
C CYS A 42 -0.76 -1.27 6.14
N LEU A 43 -1.59 -1.47 7.16
CA LEU A 43 -2.32 -2.72 7.38
C LEU A 43 -3.81 -2.43 7.13
N CYS A 44 -4.47 -3.35 6.42
CA CYS A 44 -5.90 -3.32 6.17
C CYS A 44 -6.48 -4.67 6.57
N VAL A 45 -7.46 -4.68 7.45
CA VAL A 45 -8.28 -5.86 7.73
C VAL A 45 -9.60 -5.70 6.98
N MET A 46 -9.87 -6.64 6.07
CA MET A 46 -11.12 -6.72 5.31
C MET A 46 -11.59 -8.17 5.36
N ASP A 47 -12.82 -8.39 5.82
CA ASP A 47 -13.42 -9.73 6.02
C ASP A 47 -12.52 -10.69 6.82
N ASP A 48 -11.99 -10.20 7.95
CA ASP A 48 -11.07 -10.91 8.85
C ASP A 48 -9.70 -11.31 8.23
N ILE A 49 -9.43 -10.91 6.99
CA ILE A 49 -8.14 -11.11 6.33
C ILE A 49 -7.30 -9.84 6.49
N THR A 50 -6.07 -10.01 7.00
CA THR A 50 -5.10 -8.93 7.08
C THR A 50 -4.30 -8.84 5.78
N TYR A 51 -4.34 -7.67 5.17
CA TYR A 51 -3.54 -7.27 4.03
C TYR A 51 -2.52 -6.22 4.48
N MET A 52 -1.32 -6.28 3.94
CA MET A 52 -0.29 -5.27 4.14
C MET A 52 0.00 -4.57 2.82
N LEU A 53 0.30 -3.27 2.88
CA LEU A 53 0.94 -2.51 1.81
C LEU A 53 2.42 -2.38 2.12
N GLY A 54 3.27 -2.87 1.22
CA GLY A 54 4.71 -2.67 1.28
C GLY A 54 5.11 -1.31 0.72
N ALA A 55 6.23 -0.78 1.21
CA ALA A 55 6.79 0.47 0.75
C ALA A 55 7.01 0.49 -0.76
N SER A 56 6.76 1.65 -1.37
CA SER A 56 6.96 1.81 -2.81
C SER A 56 8.44 1.64 -3.20
N CYS A 57 8.68 0.98 -4.33
CA CYS A 57 9.96 0.97 -5.02
C CYS A 57 9.76 1.27 -6.52
N LYS A 58 10.83 1.12 -7.32
CA LYS A 58 10.81 1.33 -8.77
C LYS A 58 11.19 0.05 -9.46
N THR A 59 10.63 -0.22 -10.64
CA THR A 59 11.02 -1.41 -11.40
C THR A 59 12.49 -1.31 -11.83
N GLU A 60 13.30 -2.25 -11.35
CA GLU A 60 14.74 -2.24 -11.50
C GLU A 60 15.28 -3.56 -12.08
N ARG A 61 16.53 -3.50 -12.56
CA ARG A 61 17.40 -4.67 -12.75
C ARG A 61 18.19 -4.85 -11.46
N VAL A 62 18.06 -6.01 -10.83
CA VAL A 62 18.70 -6.29 -9.55
C VAL A 62 20.12 -6.83 -9.79
N ASN A 63 21.09 -6.42 -8.96
CA ASN A 63 22.48 -6.88 -8.99
C ASN A 63 23.20 -6.67 -10.35
N VAL A 64 22.99 -5.51 -10.98
CA VAL A 64 23.73 -5.09 -12.19
C VAL A 64 24.75 -4.00 -11.85
N THR A 65 25.80 -3.86 -12.67
CA THR A 65 26.85 -2.85 -12.48
C THR A 65 26.46 -1.45 -12.98
N GLU A 66 25.50 -1.37 -13.91
CA GLU A 66 24.99 -0.15 -14.52
C GLU A 66 23.58 -0.39 -15.10
N ASN A 67 22.90 0.68 -15.51
CA ASN A 67 21.56 0.61 -16.13
C ASN A 67 20.51 -0.10 -15.25
N VAL A 68 20.50 0.25 -13.96
CA VAL A 68 19.59 -0.30 -12.93
C VAL A 68 18.13 -0.05 -13.27
N TRP A 69 17.78 1.13 -13.77
CA TRP A 69 16.39 1.50 -14.02
C TRP A 69 15.89 0.96 -15.34
N ARG A 70 14.68 0.39 -15.34
CA ARG A 70 14.00 -0.01 -16.59
C ARG A 70 13.50 1.19 -17.37
N ASP A 71 13.42 1.03 -18.68
CA ASP A 71 12.72 1.94 -19.59
C ASP A 71 11.73 1.11 -20.45
N PRO A 72 10.41 1.28 -20.28
CA PRO A 72 9.78 2.18 -19.32
C PRO A 72 9.97 1.73 -17.87
N ASN A 73 10.09 2.69 -16.96
CA ASN A 73 10.07 2.48 -15.52
C ASN A 73 8.62 2.48 -14.99
N ALA A 74 8.40 1.88 -13.84
CA ALA A 74 7.16 2.00 -13.10
C ALA A 74 7.40 2.22 -11.62
N ASP A 75 6.55 3.04 -11.02
CA ASP A 75 6.32 3.00 -9.58
C ASP A 75 5.71 1.66 -9.24
N PHE A 76 6.19 1.02 -8.18
CA PHE A 76 5.79 -0.33 -7.79
C PHE A 76 5.45 -0.39 -6.31
N CYS A 77 4.31 -0.98 -5.98
CA CYS A 77 3.97 -1.39 -4.63
C CYS A 77 3.51 -2.85 -4.62
N VAL A 78 3.76 -3.53 -3.51
CA VAL A 78 3.18 -4.86 -3.25
C VAL A 78 2.10 -4.74 -2.18
N VAL A 79 0.97 -5.38 -2.42
CA VAL A 79 -0.02 -5.72 -1.40
C VAL A 79 0.07 -7.22 -1.19
N ALA A 80 0.01 -7.68 0.06
CA ALA A 80 -0.02 -9.12 0.34
C ALA A 80 -0.87 -9.43 1.56
N SER A 81 -1.54 -10.58 1.54
CA SER A 81 -2.03 -11.29 2.72
C SER A 81 -1.13 -12.51 2.98
N ALA A 82 -1.58 -13.42 3.84
CA ALA A 82 -0.91 -14.70 4.03
C ALA A 82 -0.87 -15.55 2.75
N ASP A 83 -1.91 -15.47 1.92
CA ASP A 83 -2.11 -16.38 0.78
C ASP A 83 -2.05 -15.69 -0.58
N ASP A 84 -2.40 -14.41 -0.66
CA ASP A 84 -2.57 -13.68 -1.91
C ASP A 84 -1.62 -12.49 -1.99
N PHE A 85 -1.19 -12.15 -3.21
CA PHE A 85 -0.49 -10.91 -3.50
C PHE A 85 -1.21 -10.11 -4.59
N LEU A 86 -0.95 -8.80 -4.59
CA LEU A 86 -1.28 -7.89 -5.67
C LEU A 86 -0.09 -6.95 -5.89
N LEU A 87 0.46 -6.96 -7.09
CA LEU A 87 1.45 -5.99 -7.54
C LEU A 87 0.73 -4.83 -8.22
N LEU A 88 1.03 -3.62 -7.78
CA LEU A 88 0.54 -2.37 -8.35
C LEU A 88 1.71 -1.68 -9.02
N LYS A 89 1.60 -1.50 -10.34
CA LYS A 89 2.58 -0.80 -11.19
C LYS A 89 1.92 0.38 -11.85
N GLN A 90 2.57 1.54 -11.73
CA GLN A 90 2.14 2.76 -12.39
C GLN A 90 3.23 3.22 -13.35
N PHE A 91 2.91 3.17 -14.65
CA PHE A 91 3.75 3.67 -15.73
C PHE A 91 3.39 5.12 -16.08
N ALA A 92 4.00 5.66 -17.15
CA ALA A 92 3.74 7.01 -17.63
C ALA A 92 2.31 7.20 -18.17
N SER A 93 1.66 6.14 -18.65
CA SER A 93 0.25 6.12 -19.03
C SER A 93 -0.42 4.78 -18.69
N CYS A 94 -1.72 4.82 -18.47
CA CYS A 94 -2.54 3.64 -18.29
C CYS A 94 -2.50 2.74 -19.52
N GLY A 95 -2.46 1.43 -19.29
CA GLY A 95 -2.36 0.44 -20.36
C GLY A 95 -1.01 0.41 -21.07
N GLN A 96 0.00 1.15 -20.60
CA GLN A 96 1.36 1.01 -21.10
C GLN A 96 1.89 -0.38 -20.78
N GLU A 97 2.37 -1.06 -21.80
CA GLU A 97 2.93 -2.40 -21.67
C GLU A 97 4.46 -2.32 -21.53
N ALA A 98 5.01 -3.11 -20.61
CA ALA A 98 6.46 -3.29 -20.50
C ALA A 98 6.85 -4.72 -20.89
N SER A 99 7.95 -4.84 -21.64
CA SER A 99 8.43 -6.11 -22.17
C SER A 99 8.73 -7.14 -21.08
N ASN A 100 8.49 -8.40 -21.43
CA ASN A 100 8.97 -9.56 -20.68
C ASN A 100 10.22 -10.12 -21.37
N GLU A 101 11.39 -9.89 -20.78
CA GLU A 101 12.69 -10.31 -21.33
C GLU A 101 13.02 -11.78 -21.03
N ILE A 102 12.29 -12.40 -20.10
CA ILE A 102 12.52 -13.80 -19.72
C ILE A 102 11.88 -14.74 -20.73
N ASP A 103 10.68 -14.42 -21.18
CA ASP A 103 9.88 -15.25 -22.06
C ASP A 103 9.02 -14.36 -22.99
N PRO A 104 9.31 -14.32 -24.31
CA PRO A 104 8.53 -13.54 -25.27
C PRO A 104 7.07 -14.01 -25.40
N ASP A 105 6.77 -15.26 -25.04
CA ASP A 105 5.42 -15.83 -25.11
C ASP A 105 4.60 -15.54 -23.85
N ARG A 106 5.21 -14.96 -22.81
CA ARG A 106 4.48 -14.53 -21.60
C ARG A 106 3.72 -13.23 -21.85
N PRO A 107 2.56 -13.05 -21.18
CA PRO A 107 1.86 -11.77 -21.15
C PRO A 107 2.79 -10.64 -20.70
N LEU A 108 2.55 -9.46 -21.28
CA LEU A 108 3.24 -8.24 -20.92
C LEU A 108 2.99 -7.87 -19.46
N GLN A 109 3.89 -7.09 -18.89
CA GLN A 109 3.75 -6.64 -17.51
C GLN A 109 2.49 -5.80 -17.35
N LEU A 110 1.54 -6.32 -16.58
CA LEU A 110 0.30 -5.63 -16.25
C LEU A 110 0.54 -4.59 -15.15
N GLU A 111 -0.23 -3.50 -15.20
CA GLU A 111 -0.32 -2.51 -14.11
C GLU A 111 -0.80 -3.14 -12.80
N ARG A 112 -1.59 -4.20 -12.91
CA ARG A 112 -2.16 -4.93 -11.79
C ARG A 112 -1.94 -6.41 -12.03
N GLN A 113 -1.21 -7.07 -11.14
CA GLN A 113 -0.96 -8.50 -11.20
C GLN A 113 -1.24 -9.13 -9.84
N ALA A 114 -2.27 -9.97 -9.76
CA ALA A 114 -2.61 -10.69 -8.54
C ALA A 114 -2.43 -12.20 -8.70
N GLY A 115 -2.32 -12.91 -7.58
CA GLY A 115 -2.20 -14.36 -7.56
C GLY A 115 -1.89 -14.88 -6.16
N LYS A 116 -1.58 -16.17 -6.07
CA LYS A 116 -1.16 -16.81 -4.81
C LYS A 116 0.30 -16.51 -4.48
N CYS A 117 0.57 -16.22 -3.22
CA CYS A 117 1.93 -15.99 -2.71
C CYS A 117 2.85 -17.15 -3.05
N ASP A 118 2.39 -18.39 -2.87
CA ASP A 118 3.17 -19.58 -3.18
C ASP A 118 3.52 -19.67 -4.67
N ASP A 119 2.62 -19.27 -5.57
CA ASP A 119 2.88 -19.21 -7.02
C ASP A 119 3.95 -18.19 -7.39
N ALA A 120 4.03 -17.08 -6.65
CA ALA A 120 4.99 -16.01 -6.89
C ALA A 120 6.36 -16.23 -6.24
N TRP A 121 6.40 -16.79 -5.03
CA TRP A 121 7.57 -16.78 -4.17
C TRP A 121 7.80 -18.14 -3.50
N CYS A 122 9.06 -18.55 -3.42
CA CYS A 122 9.44 -19.78 -2.71
C CYS A 122 9.48 -19.62 -1.19
N MET A 123 9.47 -18.37 -0.71
CA MET A 123 9.26 -18.00 0.69
C MET A 123 8.59 -16.63 0.70
N HIS A 124 7.64 -16.47 1.60
CA HIS A 124 6.94 -15.23 1.89
C HIS A 124 6.67 -15.14 3.38
N ARG A 125 6.83 -13.95 3.97
CA ARG A 125 6.51 -13.68 5.37
C ARG A 125 6.12 -12.23 5.57
N ILE A 126 5.09 -12.01 6.38
CA ILE A 126 4.69 -10.69 6.88
C ILE A 126 5.00 -10.65 8.37
N ASP A 127 5.96 -9.81 8.76
CA ASP A 127 6.35 -9.63 10.15
C ASP A 127 5.77 -8.31 10.67
N THR A 128 4.69 -8.39 11.45
CA THR A 128 4.07 -7.23 12.12
C THR A 128 4.47 -7.20 13.59
N ARG A 129 5.30 -6.23 13.96
CA ARG A 129 5.64 -5.98 15.36
C ARG A 129 4.53 -5.13 15.98
N ARG A 130 4.00 -5.58 17.12
CA ARG A 130 3.07 -4.79 17.94
C ARG A 130 3.82 -4.09 19.07
N ILE A 131 3.40 -2.86 19.36
CA ILE A 131 3.97 -2.01 20.41
C ILE A 131 2.83 -1.29 21.15
N ASP A 132 3.07 -0.91 22.39
CA ASP A 132 2.11 -0.13 23.15
C ASP A 132 1.96 1.26 22.54
N GLY A 133 0.73 1.74 22.57
CA GLY A 133 0.34 3.06 22.12
C GLY A 133 -0.66 3.71 23.06
N GLU A 134 -0.59 5.02 23.11
CA GLU A 134 -1.45 5.90 23.89
C GLU A 134 -2.42 6.66 22.98
N LEU A 135 -3.72 6.57 23.28
CA LEU A 135 -4.74 7.27 22.52
C LEU A 135 -4.65 8.78 22.79
N LEU A 136 -4.56 9.57 21.73
CA LEU A 136 -4.59 11.02 21.77
C LEU A 136 -6.06 11.47 21.71
N ALA A 137 -6.54 12.05 22.82
CA ALA A 137 -7.98 12.25 23.05
C ALA A 137 -8.59 13.37 22.20
N ASP A 138 -7.82 14.40 21.87
CA ASP A 138 -8.27 15.62 21.21
C ASP A 138 -7.15 16.29 20.40
N GLY A 139 -7.45 17.45 19.81
CA GLY A 139 -6.51 18.20 18.99
C GLY A 139 -5.27 18.69 19.74
N ASP A 140 -5.39 18.98 21.04
CA ASP A 140 -4.27 19.44 21.86
C ASP A 140 -3.31 18.30 22.15
N ALA A 141 -3.83 17.12 22.53
CA ALA A 141 -3.02 15.93 22.70
C ALA A 141 -2.30 15.53 21.39
N VAL A 142 -2.98 15.68 20.24
CA VAL A 142 -2.37 15.45 18.93
C VAL A 142 -1.28 16.48 18.64
N TYR A 143 -1.53 17.77 18.89
CA TYR A 143 -0.54 18.82 18.71
C TYR A 143 0.72 18.56 19.54
N ASP A 144 0.57 18.26 20.84
CA ASP A 144 1.68 18.03 21.75
C ASP A 144 2.56 16.85 21.29
N ALA A 145 1.94 15.73 20.90
CA ALA A 145 2.65 14.56 20.40
C ALA A 145 3.43 14.85 19.11
N ILE A 146 2.82 15.58 18.16
CA ILE A 146 3.46 15.95 16.90
C ILE A 146 4.63 16.90 17.13
N MET A 147 4.46 17.93 17.98
CA MET A 147 5.54 18.88 18.29
C MET A 147 6.68 18.24 19.10
N ALA A 148 6.40 17.17 19.84
CA ALA A 148 7.40 16.34 20.50
C ALA A 148 8.14 15.37 19.55
N ASN A 149 7.79 15.33 18.25
CA ASN A 149 8.29 14.37 17.26
C ASN A 149 8.02 12.91 17.63
N GLU A 150 6.92 12.66 18.34
CA GLU A 150 6.50 11.29 18.63
C GLU A 150 6.03 10.61 17.35
N THR A 151 6.26 9.30 17.24
CA THR A 151 5.67 8.51 16.15
C THR A 151 4.18 8.35 16.42
N VAL A 152 3.34 8.79 15.48
CA VAL A 152 1.89 8.67 15.58
C VAL A 152 1.37 7.70 14.53
N VAL A 153 0.50 6.79 14.96
CA VAL A 153 -0.25 5.86 14.13
C VAL A 153 -1.72 6.25 14.16
N SER A 154 -2.40 6.12 13.02
CA SER A 154 -3.85 6.24 12.96
C SER A 154 -4.50 4.89 12.70
N GLN A 155 -5.66 4.68 13.32
CA GLN A 155 -6.58 3.60 13.01
C GLN A 155 -7.87 4.21 12.46
N THR A 156 -8.36 3.68 11.34
CA THR A 156 -9.62 4.11 10.71
C THR A 156 -10.48 2.88 10.43
N GLU A 157 -11.60 2.78 11.15
CA GLU A 157 -12.57 1.71 10.98
C GLU A 157 -13.83 2.24 10.29
N TYR A 158 -14.37 1.48 9.34
CA TYR A 158 -15.61 1.83 8.62
C TYR A 158 -16.24 0.60 7.96
N GLU A 159 -17.45 0.78 7.43
CA GLU A 159 -18.18 -0.24 6.67
C GLU A 159 -18.46 0.28 5.26
N LEU A 160 -18.28 -0.57 4.24
CA LEU A 160 -18.68 -0.27 2.86
C LEU A 160 -20.20 -0.43 2.70
N VAL A 161 -20.73 0.08 1.58
CA VAL A 161 -22.18 -0.01 1.27
C VAL A 161 -22.69 -1.46 1.18
N ASP A 162 -21.82 -2.40 0.80
CA ASP A 162 -22.12 -3.83 0.73
C ASP A 162 -22.05 -4.55 2.10
N GLY A 163 -21.75 -3.83 3.19
CA GLY A 163 -21.61 -4.37 4.55
C GLY A 163 -20.20 -4.87 4.88
N THR A 164 -19.24 -4.79 3.96
CA THR A 164 -17.84 -5.18 4.20
C THR A 164 -17.24 -4.27 5.27
N LYS A 165 -16.72 -4.85 6.35
CA LYS A 165 -16.00 -4.11 7.40
C LYS A 165 -14.54 -3.94 7.03
N VAL A 166 -14.05 -2.72 7.18
CA VAL A 166 -12.68 -2.34 6.87
C VAL A 166 -12.05 -1.69 8.10
N SER A 167 -10.87 -2.16 8.48
CA SER A 167 -10.04 -1.53 9.51
C SER A 167 -8.66 -1.24 8.91
N LEU A 168 -8.31 0.04 8.86
CA LEU A 168 -7.00 0.51 8.42
C LEU A 168 -6.16 0.87 9.63
N GLU A 169 -4.87 0.54 9.58
CA GLU A 169 -3.86 1.04 10.49
C GLU A 169 -2.66 1.52 9.66
N TYR A 170 -2.17 2.73 9.92
CA TYR A 170 -1.13 3.36 9.11
C TYR A 170 -0.35 4.44 9.90
N PRO A 171 0.94 4.65 9.58
CA PRO A 171 1.71 5.73 10.19
C PRO A 171 1.23 7.08 9.68
N VAL A 172 1.13 8.07 10.57
CA VAL A 172 0.81 9.45 10.20
C VAL A 172 2.09 10.12 9.72
N LYS A 173 2.30 10.16 8.40
CA LYS A 173 3.51 10.74 7.78
C LYS A 173 3.39 12.24 7.49
N CYS A 174 2.16 12.74 7.39
CA CYS A 174 1.88 14.16 7.13
C CYS A 174 0.57 14.54 7.82
N ILE A 175 0.61 15.66 8.52
CA ILE A 175 -0.47 16.17 9.38
C ILE A 175 -0.30 17.68 9.53
N ASN A 176 -1.41 18.41 9.53
CA ASN A 176 -1.47 19.81 9.91
C ASN A 176 -2.01 19.92 11.34
N VAL A 177 -1.42 20.77 12.18
CA VAL A 177 -1.86 21.02 13.55
C VAL A 177 -1.86 22.51 13.88
N SER A 178 -2.69 22.95 14.82
CA SER A 178 -2.68 24.32 15.34
C SER A 178 -2.91 24.34 16.84
N ASP A 179 -1.98 24.96 17.58
CA ASP A 179 -2.08 25.24 19.02
C ASP A 179 -3.10 26.33 19.36
N ARG A 180 -3.29 27.29 18.44
CA ARG A 180 -4.21 28.40 18.64
C ARG A 180 -5.66 28.02 18.33
N GLU A 181 -5.86 27.30 17.23
CA GLU A 181 -7.19 26.92 16.75
C GLU A 181 -7.56 25.49 17.19
N HIS A 182 -6.66 24.80 17.90
CA HIS A 182 -6.88 23.51 18.55
C HIS A 182 -7.37 22.39 17.60
N TYR A 183 -6.85 22.36 16.37
CA TYR A 183 -7.21 21.34 15.36
C TYR A 183 -6.01 20.48 14.94
N TYR A 184 -6.33 19.30 14.41
CA TYR A 184 -5.44 18.51 13.58
C TYR A 184 -6.12 18.15 12.26
N GLN A 185 -5.35 17.86 11.22
CA GLN A 185 -5.85 17.25 9.99
C GLN A 185 -4.78 16.32 9.44
N VAL A 186 -5.05 15.02 9.49
CA VAL A 186 -4.24 14.01 8.81
C VAL A 186 -4.42 14.19 7.30
N ASP A 187 -3.33 14.06 6.56
CA ASP A 187 -3.33 13.90 5.10
C ASP A 187 -2.14 13.01 4.77
N THR A 188 -2.37 11.70 4.72
CA THR A 188 -1.27 10.74 4.59
C THR A 188 -1.61 9.58 3.68
N GLY A 189 -0.58 8.93 3.18
CA GLY A 189 -0.70 7.81 2.27
C GLY A 189 0.66 7.35 1.73
N PRO A 190 0.66 6.34 0.85
CA PRO A 190 -0.53 5.60 0.44
C PRO A 190 -1.08 4.68 1.55
N VAL A 191 -2.40 4.50 1.59
CA VAL A 191 -3.14 3.46 2.33
C VAL A 191 -3.92 2.59 1.34
N LEU A 192 -4.39 1.43 1.80
CA LEU A 192 -5.23 0.55 0.99
C LEU A 192 -6.69 1.01 1.04
N PHE A 193 -7.34 1.14 -0.12
CA PHE A 193 -8.77 1.38 -0.23
C PHE A 193 -9.43 0.25 -1.02
N PRO A 194 -10.35 -0.54 -0.43
CA PRO A 194 -11.11 -1.55 -1.15
C PRO A 194 -12.19 -0.87 -2.01
N ASP A 195 -11.96 -0.84 -3.31
CA ASP A 195 -12.86 -0.23 -4.28
C ASP A 195 -13.85 -1.26 -4.87
N ASP A 196 -14.89 -0.75 -5.53
CA ASP A 196 -15.84 -1.57 -6.28
C ASP A 196 -15.29 -1.86 -7.69
N ILE A 197 -14.39 -2.85 -7.77
CA ILE A 197 -13.81 -3.32 -9.03
C ILE A 197 -14.60 -4.54 -9.51
N PRO A 198 -15.27 -4.47 -10.68
CA PRO A 198 -16.06 -5.58 -11.17
C PRO A 198 -15.18 -6.74 -11.61
N ASN A 199 -15.70 -7.97 -11.50
CA ASN A 199 -15.09 -9.20 -12.00
C ASN A 199 -13.71 -9.54 -11.40
N VAL A 200 -13.46 -9.15 -10.15
CA VAL A 200 -12.27 -9.61 -9.41
C VAL A 200 -12.34 -11.10 -9.14
N SER A 201 -11.22 -11.81 -9.25
CA SER A 201 -11.12 -13.25 -8.96
C SER A 201 -10.67 -13.52 -7.53
N LEU A 202 -9.87 -12.61 -6.97
CA LEU A 202 -9.39 -12.62 -5.59
C LEU A 202 -9.83 -11.32 -4.88
N PRO A 203 -10.26 -11.36 -3.61
CA PRO A 203 -10.64 -10.15 -2.86
C PRO A 203 -9.56 -9.07 -2.84
N ILE A 204 -8.27 -9.46 -2.81
CA ILE A 204 -7.13 -8.52 -2.82
C ILE A 204 -7.11 -7.60 -4.05
N GLU A 205 -7.69 -8.04 -5.18
CA GLU A 205 -7.73 -7.25 -6.42
C GLU A 205 -8.58 -5.99 -6.30
N ARG A 206 -9.45 -5.88 -5.28
CA ARG A 206 -10.25 -4.68 -4.98
C ARG A 206 -9.39 -3.51 -4.53
N PHE A 207 -8.17 -3.73 -4.04
CA PHE A 207 -7.38 -2.66 -3.44
C PHE A 207 -6.83 -1.66 -4.45
N ARG A 208 -7.05 -0.39 -4.16
CA ARG A 208 -6.37 0.76 -4.77
C ARG A 208 -5.49 1.43 -3.74
N LEU A 209 -4.48 2.16 -4.22
CA LEU A 209 -3.77 3.13 -3.38
C LEU A 209 -4.67 4.35 -3.17
N ALA A 210 -4.67 4.89 -1.97
CA ALA A 210 -5.34 6.14 -1.65
C ALA A 210 -4.50 6.96 -0.67
N TYR A 211 -4.75 8.27 -0.63
CA TYR A 211 -4.40 9.07 0.55
C TYR A 211 -5.67 9.25 1.38
N VAL A 212 -5.52 9.27 2.69
CA VAL A 212 -6.60 9.44 3.66
C VAL A 212 -6.43 10.75 4.40
N ALA A 213 -7.53 11.48 4.51
CA ALA A 213 -7.64 12.70 5.29
C ALA A 213 -8.77 12.59 6.31
N HIS A 214 -8.48 13.00 7.54
CA HIS A 214 -9.48 13.14 8.60
C HIS A 214 -9.00 14.15 9.64
N ASN A 215 -9.95 14.81 10.30
CA ASN A 215 -9.71 15.77 11.37
C ASN A 215 -10.59 15.53 12.59
N CYS A 216 -11.36 14.45 12.58
CA CYS A 216 -12.18 14.01 13.69
C CYS A 216 -12.44 12.50 13.62
N PRO A 217 -12.97 11.90 14.71
CA PRO A 217 -13.26 10.47 14.72
C PRO A 217 -14.33 9.99 13.74
N GLN A 218 -15.26 10.86 13.29
CA GLN A 218 -16.54 10.40 12.73
C GLN A 218 -16.59 10.31 11.20
N TRP A 219 -15.63 10.89 10.48
CA TRP A 219 -15.57 10.79 9.01
C TRP A 219 -14.13 10.77 8.52
N ALA A 220 -13.92 10.17 7.35
CA ALA A 220 -12.66 10.26 6.62
C ALA A 220 -12.95 10.49 5.14
N GLU A 221 -12.05 11.17 4.46
CA GLU A 221 -12.08 11.35 3.01
C GLU A 221 -10.83 10.72 2.41
N PHE A 222 -11.03 9.93 1.36
CA PHE A 222 -9.97 9.29 0.61
C PHE A 222 -9.87 9.94 -0.76
N ILE A 223 -8.66 10.24 -1.20
CA ILE A 223 -8.38 10.51 -2.60
C ILE A 223 -7.76 9.25 -3.22
N VAL A 224 -8.51 8.59 -4.09
CA VAL A 224 -8.19 7.26 -4.60
C VAL A 224 -7.43 7.37 -5.92
N ASN A 225 -6.38 6.56 -6.07
CA ASN A 225 -5.61 6.43 -7.30
C ASN A 225 -6.40 5.61 -8.35
N VAL A 226 -6.84 6.30 -9.39
CA VAL A 226 -7.63 5.72 -10.49
C VAL A 226 -7.12 6.18 -11.85
N PRO A 227 -7.39 5.41 -12.93
CA PRO A 227 -7.20 5.88 -14.29
C PRO A 227 -7.94 7.20 -14.51
N THR A 228 -7.19 8.25 -14.82
CA THR A 228 -7.68 9.62 -14.97
C THR A 228 -7.34 10.11 -16.38
N PRO A 229 -8.33 10.46 -17.22
CA PRO A 229 -8.07 11.00 -18.54
C PRO A 229 -7.25 12.30 -18.46
N VAL A 230 -6.16 12.37 -19.22
CA VAL A 230 -5.37 13.59 -19.41
C VAL A 230 -5.73 14.26 -20.74
N ASP A 231 -6.06 13.44 -21.74
CA ASP A 231 -6.62 13.84 -23.02
C ASP A 231 -7.63 12.79 -23.53
N GLY A 232 -8.12 12.93 -24.76
CA GLY A 232 -9.13 12.02 -25.34
C GLY A 232 -8.62 10.62 -25.70
N SER A 233 -7.33 10.33 -25.53
CA SER A 233 -6.68 9.07 -25.88
C SER A 233 -5.80 8.48 -24.76
N THR A 234 -5.38 9.31 -23.80
CA THR A 234 -4.43 8.96 -22.75
C THR A 234 -5.06 9.14 -21.38
N ALA A 235 -4.90 8.13 -20.53
CA ALA A 235 -5.15 8.24 -19.10
C ALA A 235 -3.86 7.98 -18.33
N VAL A 236 -3.78 8.52 -17.10
CA VAL A 236 -2.72 8.23 -16.15
C VAL A 236 -3.34 7.83 -14.81
N ASN A 237 -2.66 6.98 -14.06
CA ASN A 237 -3.06 6.66 -12.70
C ASN A 237 -2.81 7.89 -11.82
N HIS A 238 -3.87 8.50 -11.31
CA HIS A 238 -3.79 9.72 -10.52
C HIS A 238 -4.77 9.66 -9.34
N TYR A 239 -4.39 10.32 -8.24
CA TYR A 239 -5.25 10.53 -7.07
C TYR A 239 -6.30 11.59 -7.41
N SER A 240 -7.36 11.20 -8.13
CA SER A 240 -8.35 12.12 -8.71
C SER A 240 -9.78 11.85 -8.25
N GLN A 241 -10.02 10.73 -7.58
CA GLN A 241 -11.35 10.32 -7.17
C GLN A 241 -11.52 10.47 -5.66
N SER A 242 -12.26 11.50 -5.24
CA SER A 242 -12.66 11.63 -3.84
C SER A 242 -13.71 10.58 -3.45
N ARG A 243 -13.53 10.01 -2.26
CA ARG A 243 -14.42 9.07 -1.60
C ARG A 243 -14.54 9.46 -0.14
N ARG A 244 -15.66 10.09 0.22
CA ARG A 244 -15.98 10.41 1.60
C ARG A 244 -16.74 9.25 2.23
N ILE A 245 -16.26 8.80 3.39
CA ILE A 245 -16.92 7.79 4.21
C ILE A 245 -17.49 8.49 5.44
N GLU A 246 -18.82 8.50 5.53
CA GLU A 246 -19.54 8.93 6.73
C GLU A 246 -19.61 7.76 7.71
N THR A 247 -19.51 8.04 9.01
CA THR A 247 -19.53 7.00 10.08
C THR A 247 -18.26 6.16 10.15
N THR A 248 -17.13 6.84 10.33
CA THR A 248 -15.85 6.19 10.68
C THR A 248 -15.64 6.17 12.19
N ALA A 249 -14.65 5.39 12.64
CA ALA A 249 -14.04 5.53 13.96
C ALA A 249 -12.53 5.76 13.79
N ASN A 250 -12.13 7.01 13.56
CA ASN A 250 -10.72 7.39 13.50
C ASN A 250 -10.12 7.56 14.89
N ARG A 251 -8.91 7.06 15.08
CA ARG A 251 -8.14 7.16 16.32
C ARG A 251 -6.73 7.62 15.99
N MET A 252 -6.20 8.50 16.82
CA MET A 252 -4.81 8.99 16.76
C MET A 252 -4.06 8.44 17.96
N ILE A 253 -2.94 7.77 17.73
CA ILE A 253 -2.27 6.98 18.76
C ILE A 253 -0.76 7.27 18.72
N ALA A 254 -0.21 7.78 19.81
CA ALA A 254 1.23 7.94 19.96
C ALA A 254 1.87 6.59 20.35
N VAL A 255 2.97 6.23 19.68
CA VAL A 255 3.75 5.02 19.94
C VAL A 255 4.64 5.22 21.18
N ARG A 256 4.75 4.20 22.04
CA ARG A 256 5.50 4.23 23.30
C ARG A 256 6.64 3.23 23.35
#